data_AF-A0A5C7SCF8-F1
#
_entry.id   AF-A0A5C7SCF8-F1
#
_cell.length_a   1.000
_cell.length_b   1.000
_cell.length_c   1.000
_cell.angle_alpha   90.00
_cell.angle_beta   90.00
_cell.angle_gamma   90.00
#
_symmetry.space_group_name_H-M   'P 1'
#
loop_
_entity.id
_entity.type
_entity.pdbx_description
1 polymer ?
#
loop_
_entity_poly.entity_id
_entity_poly.type
_entity_poly.pdbx_seq_one_letter_code
_entity_poly.pdbx_strand_id
1 'polypeptide(L)' 'MKVDRAAIYEAAKKLSNWGRWGADDQIGTLNNISPEDVINAGKLIKKGKV' A
#
# COMPACT_ATOMS: atom_id res chain seq x y z
N MET A 1 3.13 -5.48 27.79
CA MET A 1 3.55 -6.05 26.50
C MET A 1 4.89 -5.42 26.13
N LYS A 2 5.97 -6.19 25.99
CA LYS A 2 7.30 -5.65 25.67
C LYS A 2 7.59 -5.94 24.20
N VAL A 3 7.87 -4.91 23.42
CA VAL A 3 8.28 -5.06 22.02
C VAL A 3 9.80 -5.24 22.02
N ASP A 4 10.26 -6.39 21.56
CA ASP A 4 11.68 -6.70 21.38
C ASP A 4 11.99 -6.96 19.90
N ARG A 5 13.27 -7.20 19.60
CA ARG A 5 13.73 -7.40 18.22
C ARG A 5 13.09 -8.61 17.55
N ALA A 6 12.83 -9.69 18.31
CA ALA A 6 12.17 -10.88 17.79
C ALA A 6 10.72 -10.57 17.41
N ALA A 7 10.00 -9.86 18.28
CA ALA A 7 8.64 -9.40 18.01
C ALA A 7 8.55 -8.52 16.75
N ILE A 8 9.54 -7.66 16.51
CA ILE A 8 9.61 -6.83 15.29
C ILE A 8 9.78 -7.70 14.04
N TYR A 9 10.68 -8.69 14.04
CA TYR A 9 10.89 -9.56 12.88
C TYR A 9 9.68 -10.44 12.59
N GLU A 10 9.03 -10.97 13.62
CA GLU A 10 7.80 -11.74 13.48
C GLU A 10 6.68 -10.90 12.87
N ALA A 11 6.49 -9.67 13.35
CA ALA A 11 5.50 -8.75 12.79
C ALA A 11 5.82 -8.40 11.34
N ALA A 12 7.08 -8.10 11.01
CA ALA A 12 7.51 -7.81 9.65
C ALA A 12 7.19 -8.96 8.69
N LYS A 13 7.50 -10.21 9.09
CA LYS A 13 7.18 -11.40 8.28
C LYS A 13 5.67 -11.57 8.07
N LYS A 14 4.87 -11.35 9.12
CA LYS A 14 3.41 -11.56 9.09
C LYS A 14 2.64 -10.46 8.34
N LEU A 15 3.16 -9.23 8.36
CA LEU A 15 2.44 -8.05 7.89
C LEU A 15 3.02 -7.44 6.61
N SER A 16 4.14 -7.96 6.09
CA SER A 16 4.72 -7.46 4.85
C SER A 16 3.84 -7.78 3.64
N ASN A 17 3.89 -6.91 2.63
CA ASN A 17 3.31 -7.17 1.30
C ASN A 17 4.33 -7.80 0.33
N TRP A 18 5.48 -8.29 0.80
CA TRP A 18 6.51 -8.85 -0.08
C TRP A 18 5.96 -10.06 -0.84
N GLY A 19 6.12 -10.06 -2.16
CA GLY A 19 5.60 -11.11 -3.05
C GLY A 19 4.09 -11.06 -3.31
N ARG A 20 3.33 -10.15 -2.70
CA ARG A 20 1.87 -10.03 -2.90
C ARG A 20 1.48 -9.83 -4.37
N TRP A 21 2.30 -9.11 -5.14
CA TRP A 21 2.07 -8.79 -6.55
C TRP A 21 3.09 -9.44 -7.50
N GLY A 22 3.82 -10.45 -7.02
CA GLY A 22 4.89 -11.11 -7.77
C GLY A 22 6.28 -10.78 -7.25
N ALA A 23 7.25 -11.65 -7.56
CA ALA A 23 8.63 -11.50 -7.10
C ALA A 23 9.36 -10.31 -7.75
N ASP A 24 8.93 -9.92 -8.95
CA ASP A 24 9.52 -8.84 -9.74
C ASP A 24 8.74 -7.52 -9.62
N ASP A 25 7.74 -7.44 -8.74
CA ASP A 25 6.96 -6.21 -8.52
C ASP A 25 7.86 -5.06 -8.03
N GLN A 26 7.68 -3.88 -8.64
CA GLN A 26 8.46 -2.68 -8.32
C GLN A 26 7.58 -1.51 -7.84
N ILE A 27 6.26 -1.66 -7.80
CA ILE A 27 5.34 -0.54 -7.51
C ILE A 27 4.51 -0.74 -6.23
N GLY A 28 4.53 -1.94 -5.63
CA GLY A 28 4.03 -2.18 -4.29
C GLY A 28 2.56 -1.80 -4.13
N THR A 29 2.24 -0.97 -3.12
CA THR A 29 0.86 -0.62 -2.79
C THR A 29 0.12 0.15 -3.89
N LEU A 30 0.82 0.70 -4.88
CA LEU A 30 0.21 1.31 -6.06
C LEU A 30 -0.61 0.31 -6.89
N ASN A 31 -0.28 -0.98 -6.80
CA ASN A 31 -1.07 -2.05 -7.42
C ASN A 31 -2.52 -2.14 -6.90
N ASN A 32 -2.84 -1.51 -5.77
CA ASN A 32 -4.22 -1.44 -5.28
C ASN A 32 -5.05 -0.37 -6.01
N ILE A 33 -4.44 0.51 -6.80
CA ILE A 33 -5.13 1.59 -7.50
C ILE A 33 -5.56 1.10 -8.89
N SER A 34 -6.86 1.19 -9.15
CA SER A 34 -7.44 0.91 -10.46
C SER A 34 -7.68 2.18 -11.28
N PRO A 35 -7.90 2.08 -12.60
CA PRO A 35 -8.36 3.21 -13.40
C PRO A 35 -9.68 3.82 -12.90
N GLU A 36 -10.58 3.03 -12.31
CA GLU A 36 -11.83 3.51 -11.75
C GLU A 36 -11.60 4.41 -10.53
N ASP A 37 -10.64 4.08 -9.66
CA ASP A 37 -10.27 4.91 -8.51
C ASP A 37 -9.81 6.29 -8.96
N VAL A 38 -9.04 6.37 -10.04
CA VAL A 38 -8.58 7.64 -10.63
C VAL A 38 -9.76 8.49 -11.11
N ILE A 39 -10.70 7.88 -11.84
CA ILE A 39 -11.92 8.57 -12.32
C ILE A 39 -12.74 9.07 -11.14
N ASN A 40 -12.93 8.24 -10.12
CA ASN A 40 -13.72 8.58 -8.94
C ASN A 40 -13.05 9.68 -8.11
N ALA A 41 -11.73 9.63 -7.94
CA ALA A 41 -10.97 10.70 -7.31
C ALA A 41 -11.11 12.03 -8.09
N GLY A 42 -11.09 11.99 -9.42
CA GLY A 42 -11.31 13.16 -10.28
C GLY A 42 -12.65 13.85 -10.02
N LYS A 43 -13.73 13.08 -9.77
CA LYS A 43 -15.06 13.64 -9.46
C LYS A 43 -15.10 14.43 -8.14
N LEU A 44 -14.13 14.24 -7.25
CA LEU A 44 -14.04 14.94 -5.96
C LEU A 44 -13.49 16.37 -6.11
N ILE A 45 -12.88 16.72 -7.24
CA ILE A 45 -12.35 18.07 -7.48
C ILE A 45 -13.51 19.08 -7.58
N LYS A 46 -13.52 20.09 -6.70
CA LYS A 46 -14.58 21.13 -6.68
C LYS A 46 -14.11 22.55 -6.97
N LYS A 47 -12.87 22.91 -6.58
CA LYS A 47 -12.36 24.29 -6.65
C LYS A 47 -11.07 24.45 -7.46
N GLY A 48 -10.43 23.34 -7.85
CA GLY A 48 -9.19 23.37 -8.63
C GLY A 48 -8.00 24.05 -7.93
N LYS A 49 -8.03 24.17 -6.59
CA LYS A 49 -6.91 24.71 -5.82
C LYS A 49 -5.82 23.64 -5.71
N VAL A 50 -4.57 24.04 -5.99
CA VAL A 50 -3.35 23.22 -5.89
C VAL A 50 -2.35 23.87 -4.95
#